data_AF-A0A661VE88-F1
#
_entry.id   AF-A0A661VE88-F1
#
_cell.length_a   1.000
_cell.length_b   1.000
_cell.length_c   1.000
_cell.angle_alpha   90.00
_cell.angle_beta   90.00
_cell.angle_gamma   90.00
#
_symmetry.space_group_name_H-M   'P 1'
#
loop_
_entity.id
_entity.type
_entity.pdbx_description
1 polymer ?
#
loop_
_entity_poly.entity_id
_entity_poly.type
_entity_poly.pdbx_seq_one_letter_code
_entity_poly.pdbx_strand_id
1 'polypeptide(L)'
;MESLLYSFLAGVSTVLGAVVVMVIGKPGPRLLSGLLGFAGGVMLAISFFDLMPEALGHGSMLTASVGFLLGAGTIYARDRFIPHAHVSSSHELSLENAPRVQTVKVEMLRVGYLVFFGLALHNLPEGLAIGAGMEASPALGVYVAFA
;
A
#
# COMPACT_ATOMS: atom_id res chain seq x y z
N MET A 1 8.42 20.49 -5.30
CA MET A 1 9.50 19.59 -5.80
C MET A 1 9.93 18.57 -4.76
N GLU A 2 10.05 18.96 -3.49
CA GLU A 2 10.45 18.03 -2.42
C GLU A 2 9.47 16.86 -2.25
N SER A 3 8.16 17.07 -2.40
CA SER A 3 7.14 15.99 -2.37
C SER A 3 7.38 14.90 -3.42
N LEU A 4 7.73 15.29 -4.64
CA LEU A 4 8.06 14.34 -5.71
C LEU A 4 9.33 13.55 -5.38
N LEU A 5 10.32 14.19 -4.75
CA LEU A 5 11.55 13.51 -4.33
C LEU A 5 11.25 12.46 -3.25
N TYR A 6 10.48 12.82 -2.22
CA TYR A 6 10.13 11.89 -1.15
C TYR A 6 9.24 10.74 -1.64
N SER A 7 8.23 11.01 -2.48
CA SER A 7 7.45 9.94 -3.11
C SER A 7 8.30 9.05 -4.02
N PHE A 8 9.29 9.60 -4.72
CA PHE A 8 10.23 8.82 -5.51
C PHE A 8 11.11 7.92 -4.62
N LEU A 9 11.65 8.45 -3.52
CA LEU A 9 12.45 7.69 -2.57
C LEU A 9 11.64 6.55 -1.92
N ALA A 10 10.38 6.81 -1.53
CA ALA A 10 9.45 5.79 -1.06
C ALA A 10 9.20 4.71 -2.13
N GLY A 11 9.02 5.09 -3.40
CA GLY A 11 8.91 4.13 -4.50
C GLY A 11 10.18 3.29 -4.69
N VAL A 12 11.36 3.90 -4.59
CA VAL A 12 12.66 3.21 -4.69
C VAL A 12 12.86 2.21 -3.55
N SER A 13 12.37 2.51 -2.33
CA SER A 13 12.46 1.59 -1.19
C SER A 13 11.79 0.24 -1.48
N THR A 14 10.67 0.26 -2.22
CA THR A 14 9.95 -0.94 -2.64
C THR A 14 10.79 -1.80 -3.59
N VAL A 15 11.48 -1.15 -4.54
CA VAL A 15 12.40 -1.83 -5.47
C VAL A 15 13.60 -2.41 -4.73
N LEU A 16 14.16 -1.66 -3.78
CA LEU A 16 15.25 -2.14 -2.93
C LEU A 16 14.85 -3.38 -2.13
N GLY A 17 13.64 -3.40 -1.55
CA GLY A 17 13.10 -4.58 -0.88
C GLY A 17 13.02 -5.81 -1.79
N ALA A 18 12.61 -5.62 -3.05
CA ALA A 18 12.60 -6.70 -4.04
C ALA A 18 14.02 -7.23 -4.35
N VAL A 19 15.00 -6.33 -4.54
CA VAL A 19 16.41 -6.71 -4.77
C VAL A 19 16.98 -7.48 -3.57
N VAL A 20 16.68 -7.05 -2.35
CA VAL A 20 17.10 -7.76 -1.12
C VAL A 20 16.57 -9.19 -1.12
N VAL A 21 15.29 -9.41 -1.45
CA VAL A 21 14.71 -10.75 -1.53
C VAL A 21 15.32 -11.56 -2.68
N MET A 22 15.70 -10.94 -3.80
CA MET A 22 16.38 -11.63 -4.90
C MET A 22 17.79 -12.14 -4.50
N VAL A 23 18.52 -11.38 -3.68
CA VAL A 23 19.88 -11.74 -3.24
C VAL A 23 19.87 -12.72 -2.08
N ILE A 24 19.02 -12.47 -1.07
CA ILE A 24 19.01 -13.22 0.20
C ILE A 24 18.05 -14.42 0.14
N GLY A 25 17.13 -14.43 -0.82
CA GLY A 25 16.11 -15.46 -0.97
C GLY A 25 14.83 -15.17 -0.18
N LYS A 26 13.83 -16.03 -0.37
CA LYS A 26 12.49 -15.86 0.23
C LYS A 26 12.55 -15.99 1.76
N PRO A 27 12.08 -15.00 2.54
CA PRO A 27 12.02 -15.11 3.99
C PRO A 27 11.06 -16.22 4.44
N GLY A 28 11.37 -16.85 5.58
CA GLY A 28 10.49 -17.84 6.18
C GLY A 28 9.13 -17.26 6.58
N PRO A 29 8.05 -18.06 6.66
CA PRO A 29 6.70 -17.57 6.91
C PRO A 29 6.55 -16.71 8.17
N ARG A 30 7.24 -17.06 9.26
CA ARG A 30 7.21 -16.30 10.52
C ARG A 30 7.79 -14.89 10.36
N LEU A 31 8.94 -14.77 9.67
CA LEU A 31 9.57 -13.48 9.41
C LEU A 31 8.69 -12.65 8.48
N LEU A 32 8.15 -13.25 7.41
CA LEU A 32 7.26 -12.57 6.49
C LEU A 32 6.00 -12.03 7.20
N SER A 33 5.34 -12.84 8.03
CA SER A 33 4.20 -12.39 8.84
C SER A 33 4.59 -11.29 9.83
N GLY A 34 5.78 -11.37 10.44
CA GLY A 34 6.30 -10.33 11.31
C GLY A 34 6.52 -9.00 10.57
N LEU A 35 7.13 -9.03 9.38
CA LEU A 35 7.35 -7.86 8.54
C LEU A 35 6.03 -7.23 8.06
N LEU A 36 5.07 -8.04 7.62
CA LEU A 36 3.74 -7.56 7.22
C LEU A 36 2.97 -6.94 8.39
N GLY A 37 3.02 -7.56 9.57
CA GLY A 37 2.41 -7.03 10.79
C GLY A 37 3.06 -5.72 11.24
N PHE A 38 4.39 -5.62 11.15
CA PHE A 38 5.13 -4.40 11.42
C PHE A 38 4.71 -3.27 10.47
N ALA A 39 4.73 -3.51 9.15
CA ALA A 39 4.33 -2.52 8.16
C ALA A 39 2.88 -2.04 8.36
N GLY A 40 1.94 -2.98 8.58
CA GLY A 40 0.55 -2.63 8.89
C GLY A 40 0.41 -1.80 10.18
N GLY A 41 1.21 -2.12 11.21
CA GLY A 41 1.25 -1.34 12.46
C GLY A 41 1.76 0.08 12.26
N VAL A 42 2.83 0.27 11.50
CA VAL A 42 3.38 1.60 11.17
C VAL A 42 2.35 2.44 10.42
N MET A 43 1.67 1.87 9.41
CA MET A 43 0.65 2.57 8.64
C MET A 43 -0.56 2.98 9.49
N LEU A 44 -0.97 2.13 10.43
CA LEU A 44 -2.03 2.47 11.39
C LEU A 44 -1.60 3.59 12.34
N ALA A 45 -0.37 3.53 12.87
CA ALA A 45 0.17 4.55 13.76
C ALA A 45 0.16 5.92 13.07
N ILE A 46 0.67 6.01 11.85
CA ILE A 46 0.69 7.27 11.08
C ILE A 46 -0.71 7.77 10.76
N SER A 47 -1.62 6.88 10.39
CA SER A 47 -3.00 7.27 10.09
C SER A 47 -3.70 7.92 11.29
N PHE A 48 -3.52 7.37 12.50
CA PHE A 48 -4.25 7.81 13.70
C PHE A 48 -3.49 8.82 14.57
N PHE A 49 -2.17 8.75 14.64
CA PHE A 49 -1.37 9.61 15.50
C PHE A 49 -0.77 10.82 14.78
N ASP A 50 -0.63 10.76 13.45
CA ASP A 50 -0.04 11.85 12.68
C ASP A 50 -1.08 12.50 11.75
N LEU A 51 -1.67 11.73 10.81
CA LEU A 51 -2.58 12.28 9.79
C LEU A 51 -3.92 12.74 10.35
N MET A 52 -4.54 11.96 11.25
CA MET A 52 -5.86 12.30 11.80
C MET A 52 -5.83 13.56 12.68
N PRO A 53 -4.90 13.74 13.62
CA PRO A 53 -4.77 14.98 14.39
C PRO A 53 -4.49 16.18 13.49
N GLU A 54 -3.63 16.04 12.48
CA GLU A 54 -3.33 17.12 11.53
C GLU A 54 -4.58 17.53 10.75
N ALA A 55 -5.35 16.56 10.26
CA ALA A 55 -6.61 16.82 9.55
C ALA A 55 -7.65 17.54 10.42
N LEU A 56 -7.67 17.26 11.73
CA LEU A 56 -8.52 17.96 12.69
C LEU A 56 -7.98 19.36 13.03
N GLY A 57 -6.68 19.58 12.97
CA GLY A 57 -6.05 20.89 13.17
C GLY A 57 -6.32 21.87 12.04
N HIS A 58 -6.38 21.38 10.78
CA HIS A 58 -6.67 22.20 9.61
C HIS A 58 -8.16 22.27 9.24
N GLY A 59 -8.97 21.33 9.72
CA GLY A 59 -10.38 21.19 9.34
C GLY A 59 -11.32 21.13 10.55
N SER A 60 -12.53 20.64 10.29
CA SER A 60 -13.48 20.27 11.33
C SER A 60 -13.52 18.76 11.51
N MET A 61 -14.03 18.30 12.66
CA MET A 61 -14.31 16.88 12.89
C MET A 61 -15.16 16.27 11.76
N LEU A 62 -16.11 17.04 11.22
CA LEU A 62 -16.98 16.60 10.13
C LEU A 62 -16.19 16.39 8.83
N THR A 63 -15.34 17.36 8.44
CA THR A 63 -14.54 17.24 7.21
C THR A 63 -13.51 16.11 7.31
N ALA A 64 -12.86 15.95 8.47
CA ALA A 64 -11.92 14.86 8.72
C ALA A 64 -12.62 13.49 8.69
N SER A 65 -13.79 13.37 9.33
CA SER A 65 -14.58 12.13 9.34
C SER A 65 -15.08 11.76 7.94
N VAL A 66 -15.56 12.74 7.17
CA VAL A 66 -16.00 12.50 5.78
C VAL A 66 -14.81 12.09 4.91
N GLY A 67 -13.66 12.76 5.03
CA GLY A 67 -12.45 12.40 4.30
C GLY A 67 -11.97 10.99 4.62
N PHE A 68 -11.94 10.63 5.91
CA PHE A 68 -11.58 9.29 6.37
C PHE A 68 -12.53 8.22 5.84
N LEU A 69 -13.85 8.44 5.93
CA LEU A 69 -14.87 7.52 5.42
C LEU A 69 -14.82 7.38 3.90
N LEU A 70 -14.57 8.47 3.17
CA LEU A 70 -14.37 8.42 1.72
C LEU A 70 -13.12 7.60 1.38
N GLY A 71 -11.99 7.84 2.05
CA GLY A 71 -10.77 7.05 1.86
C GLY A 71 -10.96 5.57 2.14
N ALA A 72 -11.58 5.23 3.29
CA ALA A 72 -11.92 3.86 3.64
C ALA A 72 -12.88 3.23 2.61
N GLY A 73 -13.88 3.99 2.15
CA GLY A 73 -14.81 3.59 1.10
C GLY A 73 -14.12 3.34 -0.25
N THR A 74 -13.13 4.16 -0.62
CA THR A 74 -12.33 3.95 -1.84
C THR A 74 -11.51 2.67 -1.75
N ILE A 75 -10.86 2.39 -0.61
CA ILE A 75 -10.11 1.14 -0.42
C ILE A 75 -11.05 -0.08 -0.43
N TYR A 76 -12.22 0.02 0.21
CA TYR A 76 -13.24 -1.03 0.17
C TYR A 76 -13.78 -1.26 -1.25
N ALA A 77 -14.07 -0.20 -2.00
CA ALA A 77 -14.50 -0.30 -3.39
C ALA A 77 -13.43 -0.96 -4.25
N ARG A 78 -12.16 -0.58 -4.08
CA ARG A 78 -11.03 -1.22 -4.75
C ARG A 78 -11.00 -2.72 -4.48
N ASP A 79 -11.10 -3.13 -3.21
CA ASP A 79 -11.12 -4.55 -2.83
C ASP A 79 -12.27 -5.32 -3.50
N ARG A 80 -13.45 -4.69 -3.58
CA ARG A 80 -14.65 -5.30 -4.15
C ARG A 80 -14.64 -5.39 -5.67
N PHE A 81 -14.08 -4.38 -6.36
CA PHE A 81 -14.13 -4.25 -7.82
C PHE A 81 -12.91 -4.81 -8.53
N ILE A 82 -11.74 -4.85 -7.87
CA ILE A 82 -10.54 -5.43 -8.45
C ILE A 82 -10.51 -6.91 -8.10
N PRO A 83 -10.58 -7.83 -9.08
CA PRO A 83 -10.37 -9.25 -8.80
C PRO A 83 -8.90 -9.44 -8.40
N HIS A 84 -8.65 -9.94 -7.19
CA HIS A 84 -7.30 -10.21 -6.70
C HIS A 84 -6.99 -11.70 -6.91
N ALA A 85 -5.78 -11.98 -7.39
CA ALA A 85 -5.32 -13.33 -7.67
C ALA A 85 -4.31 -13.75 -6.59
N HIS A 86 -4.57 -14.85 -5.89
CA HIS A 86 -3.61 -15.47 -4.98
C HIS A 86 -2.79 -16.53 -5.74
N VAL A 87 -1.46 -16.39 -5.69
CA VAL A 87 -0.54 -17.43 -6.17
C VAL A 87 -0.55 -18.57 -5.15
N SER A 88 -1.32 -19.61 -5.43
CA SER A 88 -1.46 -20.80 -4.58
C SER A 88 -0.27 -21.77 -4.75
N SER A 89 0.28 -21.83 -5.97
CA SER A 89 1.47 -22.63 -6.31
C SER A 89 2.19 -22.02 -7.53
N SER A 90 3.40 -22.50 -7.85
CA SER A 90 4.28 -21.95 -8.90
C SER A 90 3.67 -21.89 -10.32
N HIS A 91 2.48 -22.44 -10.55
CA HIS A 91 1.79 -22.38 -11.85
C HIS A 91 0.27 -22.14 -11.77
N GLU A 92 -0.31 -21.92 -10.58
CA GLU A 92 -1.77 -21.79 -10.44
C GLU A 92 -2.14 -20.53 -9.68
N LEU A 93 -2.93 -19.67 -10.35
CA LEU A 93 -3.61 -18.53 -9.74
C LEU A 93 -5.02 -18.94 -9.34
N SER A 94 -5.37 -18.72 -8.07
CA SER A 94 -6.72 -18.77 -7.57
C SER A 94 -7.30 -17.36 -7.57
N LEU A 95 -8.38 -17.12 -8.31
CA LEU A 95 -9.07 -15.83 -8.32
C LEU A 95 -10.09 -15.77 -7.18
N GLU A 96 -9.93 -14.82 -6.28
CA GLU A 96 -10.95 -14.48 -5.28
C GLU A 96 -11.92 -13.42 -5.85
N ASN A 97 -13.15 -13.39 -5.34
CA ASN A 97 -14.25 -12.53 -5.83
C ASN A 97 -14.67 -12.77 -7.30
N ALA A 98 -14.22 -13.86 -7.92
CA ALA A 98 -14.70 -14.30 -9.23
C ALA A 98 -16.04 -15.07 -9.10
N PRO A 99 -16.94 -14.99 -10.10
CA PRO A 99 -18.22 -15.73 -10.09
C PRO A 99 -18.08 -17.25 -9.95
N ARG A 100 -16.90 -17.80 -10.24
CA ARG A 100 -16.47 -19.17 -9.99
C ARG A 100 -14.99 -19.17 -9.59
N VAL A 101 -14.61 -19.98 -8.61
CA VAL A 101 -13.19 -20.28 -8.33
C VAL A 101 -12.62 -20.96 -9.56
N GLN A 102 -11.77 -20.25 -10.31
CA GLN A 102 -11.06 -20.76 -11.48
C GLN A 102 -9.57 -20.83 -11.15
N THR A 103 -9.00 -22.02 -11.28
CA THR A 103 -7.54 -22.21 -11.29
C THR A 103 -7.07 -22.04 -12.72
N VAL A 104 -6.29 -20.99 -12.98
CA VAL A 104 -5.75 -20.71 -14.32
C VAL A 104 -4.25 -20.97 -14.29
N LYS A 105 -3.74 -21.72 -15.28
CA LYS A 105 -2.31 -21.79 -15.55
C LYS A 105 -1.86 -20.46 -16.13
N VAL A 106 -1.04 -19.73 -15.39
CA VAL A 106 -0.61 -18.39 -15.78
C VAL A 106 0.90 -18.33 -15.94
N GLU A 107 1.33 -17.66 -16.99
CA GLU A 107 2.74 -17.39 -17.27
C GLU A 107 3.35 -16.47 -16.20
N MET A 108 4.57 -16.75 -15.75
CA MET A 108 5.23 -15.98 -14.67
C MET A 108 5.32 -14.48 -14.98
N LEU A 109 5.48 -14.10 -16.26
CA LEU A 109 5.44 -12.70 -16.69
C LEU A 109 4.11 -12.01 -16.39
N ARG A 110 2.98 -12.71 -16.59
CA ARG A 110 1.65 -12.17 -16.25
C ARG A 110 1.47 -12.03 -14.74
N VAL A 111 1.98 -12.97 -13.95
CA VAL A 111 2.00 -12.83 -12.48
C VAL A 111 2.82 -11.60 -12.07
N GLY A 112 3.98 -11.40 -12.70
CA GLY A 112 4.80 -10.20 -12.52
C GLY A 112 4.04 -8.90 -12.81
N TYR A 113 3.34 -8.82 -13.94
CA TYR A 113 2.52 -7.64 -14.26
C TYR A 113 1.35 -7.43 -13.29
N LEU A 114 0.68 -8.51 -12.84
CA LEU A 114 -0.39 -8.42 -11.85
C LEU A 114 0.12 -7.87 -10.51
N VAL A 115 1.29 -8.35 -10.05
CA VAL A 115 1.93 -7.82 -8.84
C VAL A 115 2.35 -6.37 -9.04
N PHE A 116 2.94 -6.02 -10.19
CA PHE A 116 3.34 -4.66 -10.51
C PHE A 116 2.16 -3.67 -10.44
N PHE A 117 1.06 -3.95 -11.13
CA PHE A 117 -0.11 -3.08 -11.12
C PHE A 117 -0.81 -3.07 -9.76
N GLY A 118 -0.86 -4.21 -9.07
CA GLY A 118 -1.42 -4.30 -7.72
C GLY A 118 -0.67 -3.42 -6.73
N LEU A 119 0.67 -3.44 -6.79
CA LEU A 119 1.55 -2.64 -5.94
C LEU A 119 1.48 -1.15 -6.31
N ALA A 120 1.44 -0.82 -7.61
CA ALA A 120 1.27 0.57 -8.06
C ALA A 120 -0.05 1.19 -7.55
N LEU A 121 -1.15 0.42 -7.56
CA LEU A 121 -2.44 0.88 -7.02
C LEU A 121 -2.43 1.04 -5.50
N HIS A 122 -1.55 0.34 -4.79
CA HIS A 122 -1.38 0.47 -3.35
C HIS A 122 -0.55 1.72 -2.98
N ASN A 123 0.53 1.97 -3.72
CA ASN A 123 1.43 3.09 -3.47
C ASN A 123 0.81 4.45 -3.88
N LEU A 124 -0.27 4.45 -4.68
CA LEU A 124 -0.96 5.67 -5.08
C LEU A 124 -1.58 6.41 -3.86
N PRO A 125 -2.39 5.77 -3.00
CA PRO A 125 -2.82 6.35 -1.72
C PRO A 125 -1.68 6.87 -0.84
N GLU A 126 -0.57 6.15 -0.74
CA GLU A 126 0.60 6.55 0.06
C GLU A 126 1.26 7.82 -0.51
N GLY A 127 1.45 7.88 -1.84
CA GLY A 127 1.97 9.07 -2.51
C GLY A 127 1.07 10.30 -2.32
N LEU A 128 -0.25 10.11 -2.36
CA LEU A 128 -1.23 11.15 -2.03
C LEU A 128 -1.09 11.62 -0.57
N ALA A 129 -0.89 10.70 0.37
CA ALA A 129 -0.71 11.01 1.79
C ALA A 129 0.60 11.80 2.04
N ILE A 130 1.72 11.42 1.40
CA ILE A 130 2.98 12.17 1.47
C ILE A 130 2.77 13.59 0.92
N GLY A 131 2.14 13.73 -0.25
CA GLY A 131 1.89 15.01 -0.88
C GLY A 131 1.00 15.93 -0.05
N ALA A 132 -0.14 15.42 0.43
CA ALA A 132 -1.06 16.15 1.29
C ALA A 132 -0.41 16.49 2.65
N GLY A 133 0.36 15.56 3.21
CA GLY A 133 1.09 15.76 4.46
C GLY A 133 2.11 16.88 4.34
N MET A 134 2.90 16.93 3.26
CA MET A 134 3.86 18.02 3.03
C MET A 134 3.22 19.39 2.87
N GLU A 135 2.02 19.45 2.27
CA GLU A 135 1.27 20.69 2.11
C GLU A 135 0.73 21.19 3.46
N ALA A 136 0.28 20.27 4.33
CA ALA A 136 -0.16 20.63 5.68
C ALA A 136 1.03 21.02 6.57
N SER A 137 2.05 20.16 6.61
CA SER A 137 3.25 20.33 7.42
C SER A 137 4.44 19.57 6.82
N PRO A 138 5.57 20.25 6.52
CA PRO A 138 6.75 19.58 5.96
C PRO A 138 7.27 18.42 6.83
N ALA A 139 7.14 18.51 8.15
CA ALA A 139 7.54 17.44 9.07
C ALA A 139 6.64 16.19 8.91
N LEU A 140 5.32 16.40 8.78
CA LEU A 140 4.35 15.33 8.59
C LEU A 140 4.64 14.56 7.29
N GLY A 141 4.84 15.27 6.19
CA GLY A 141 5.12 14.62 4.91
C GLY A 141 6.44 13.83 4.89
N VAL A 142 7.45 14.27 5.65
CA VAL A 142 8.69 13.50 5.84
C VAL A 142 8.43 12.23 6.65
N TYR A 143 7.67 12.30 7.74
CA TYR A 143 7.34 11.12 8.55
C TYR A 143 6.59 10.06 7.75
N VAL A 144 5.61 10.47 6.94
CA VAL A 144 4.86 9.57 6.06
C VAL A 144 5.77 8.95 4.99
N ALA A 145 6.78 9.67 4.49
CA ALA A 145 7.68 9.16 3.45
C ALA A 145 8.72 8.14 3.94
N PHE A 146 9.06 8.16 5.23
CA PHE A 146 10.01 7.22 5.85
C PHE A 146 9.37 5.96 6.45
N ALA A 147 8.03 5.93 6.46
CA ALA A 147 7.22 4.83 6.94
C ALA A 147 7.24 3.62 6.00
#